data_AF-K2N911-F1
#
_entry.id   AF-K2N911-F1
#
_cell.length_a   1.000
_cell.length_b   1.000
_cell.length_c   1.000
_cell.angle_alpha   90.00
_cell.angle_beta   90.00
_cell.angle_gamma   90.00
#
_symmetry.space_group_name_H-M   'P 1'
#
loop_
_entity.id
_entity.type
_entity.pdbx_description
1 polymer ?
#
loop_
_entity_poly.entity_id
_entity_poly.type
_entity_poly.pdbx_seq_one_letter_code
_entity_poly.pdbx_strand_id
1 'polypeptide(L)'
;MSKTHRFNTTITLGSRSYPPGSEVPLGGKGGLSPEEAAKFEREFGPWTGKGKESGTGGDQAGSADARAAFDKELQAVTAAFENEVTSLKDRVAELEEQLKLTASERDTLAGDNQILSERIEELEAASEKSNGGAA
;
A
#
# COMPACT_ATOMS: atom_id res chain seq x y z
N MET A 1 10.51 -30.79 -45.14
CA MET A 1 10.37 -30.35 -43.73
C MET A 1 9.44 -29.15 -43.69
N SER A 2 8.30 -29.25 -43.02
CA SER A 2 7.44 -28.08 -42.79
C SER A 2 8.14 -27.16 -41.80
N LYS A 3 8.20 -25.85 -42.09
CA LYS A 3 8.74 -24.88 -41.11
C LYS A 3 7.76 -24.80 -39.95
N THR A 4 8.25 -24.87 -38.73
CA THR A 4 7.44 -24.70 -37.51
C THR A 4 8.05 -23.62 -36.63
N HIS A 5 7.23 -23.04 -35.76
CA HIS A 5 7.63 -21.99 -34.82
C HIS A 5 6.83 -22.09 -33.53
N ARG A 6 7.42 -21.67 -32.41
CA ARG A 6 6.82 -21.75 -31.08
C ARG A 6 6.48 -20.35 -30.60
N PHE A 7 5.34 -20.20 -29.94
CA PHE A 7 4.84 -18.90 -29.48
C PHE A 7 4.58 -18.90 -27.97
N ASN A 8 4.65 -17.73 -27.33
CA ASN A 8 4.34 -17.55 -25.90
C ASN A 8 2.83 -17.57 -25.59
N THR A 9 1.99 -17.78 -26.60
CA THR A 9 0.52 -17.76 -26.50
C THR A 9 -0.10 -18.93 -27.24
N THR A 10 -1.36 -19.21 -26.96
CA THR A 10 -2.13 -20.24 -27.68
C THR A 10 -2.44 -19.76 -29.09
N ILE A 11 -2.09 -20.56 -30.09
CA ILE A 11 -2.38 -20.28 -31.50
C ILE A 11 -3.43 -21.24 -32.02
N THR A 12 -4.50 -20.72 -32.63
CA THR A 12 -5.54 -21.55 -33.24
C THR A 12 -5.48 -21.44 -34.77
N LEU A 13 -5.33 -22.58 -35.44
CA LEU A 13 -5.32 -22.72 -36.90
C LEU A 13 -6.47 -23.64 -37.32
N GLY A 14 -7.54 -23.06 -37.86
CA GLY A 14 -8.75 -23.80 -38.23
C GLY A 14 -9.34 -24.53 -37.02
N SER A 15 -9.38 -25.86 -37.08
CA SER A 15 -9.89 -26.71 -35.98
C SER A 15 -8.81 -27.15 -34.99
N ARG A 16 -7.54 -26.76 -35.17
CA ARG A 16 -6.43 -27.13 -34.29
C ARG A 16 -6.02 -25.97 -33.40
N SER A 17 -5.85 -26.25 -32.11
CA SER A 17 -5.32 -25.30 -31.13
C SER A 17 -3.98 -25.79 -30.62
N TYR A 18 -2.99 -24.91 -30.65
CA TYR A 18 -1.61 -25.13 -30.26
C TYR A 18 -1.35 -24.34 -28.98
N PRO A 19 -1.15 -24.99 -27.82
CA PRO A 19 -0.86 -24.27 -26.59
C PRO A 19 0.52 -23.59 -26.65
N PRO A 20 0.80 -22.64 -25.74
CA PRO A 20 2.09 -21.96 -25.69
C PRO A 20 3.26 -22.95 -25.69
N GLY A 21 4.30 -22.65 -26.48
CA GLY A 21 5.48 -23.50 -26.63
C GLY A 21 5.33 -24.68 -27.59
N SER A 22 4.13 -24.97 -28.10
CA SER A 22 3.93 -26.01 -29.12
C SER A 22 4.41 -25.59 -30.50
N GLU A 23 4.81 -26.57 -31.31
CA GLU A 23 5.25 -26.32 -32.69
C GLU A 23 4.05 -26.02 -33.59
N VAL A 24 3.94 -24.76 -33.99
CA VAL A 24 2.92 -24.27 -34.91
C VAL A 24 3.50 -24.26 -36.33
N PRO A 25 2.82 -24.87 -37.32
CA PRO A 25 3.26 -24.81 -38.71
C PRO A 25 3.27 -23.38 -39.26
N LEU A 26 4.34 -23.02 -39.97
CA LEU A 26 4.47 -21.76 -40.70
C LEU A 26 4.36 -22.00 -42.21
N GLY A 27 3.51 -21.20 -42.86
CA GLY A 27 3.27 -21.22 -44.30
C GLY A 27 2.47 -22.41 -44.82
N GLY A 28 2.06 -22.33 -46.09
CA GLY A 28 1.24 -23.34 -46.75
C GLY A 28 -0.25 -23.27 -46.38
N LYS A 29 -1.06 -24.22 -46.90
CA LYS A 29 -2.54 -24.21 -46.81
C LYS A 29 -3.11 -24.40 -45.40
N GLY A 30 -2.26 -24.66 -44.39
CA GLY A 30 -2.69 -24.90 -43.02
C GLY A 30 -1.69 -24.41 -41.97
N GLY A 31 -0.77 -23.53 -42.35
CA GLY A 31 0.20 -22.91 -41.46
C GLY A 31 0.00 -21.40 -41.38
N LEU A 32 0.55 -20.83 -40.33
CA LEU A 32 0.49 -19.40 -40.04
C LEU A 32 1.36 -18.64 -41.04
N SER A 33 0.90 -17.49 -41.54
CA SER A 33 1.71 -16.68 -42.45
C SER A 33 2.90 -16.04 -41.71
N PRO A 34 4.01 -15.72 -42.42
CA PRO A 34 5.15 -15.02 -41.80
C PRO A 34 4.75 -13.71 -41.11
N GLU A 35 3.78 -12.99 -41.66
CA GLU A 35 3.29 -11.71 -41.15
C GLU A 35 2.51 -11.90 -39.83
N GLU A 36 1.66 -12.93 -39.77
CA GLU A 36 0.96 -13.28 -38.54
C GLU A 36 1.96 -13.73 -37.45
N ALA A 37 3.00 -14.48 -37.83
CA ALA A 37 4.00 -14.94 -36.87
C ALA A 37 4.76 -13.76 -36.26
N ALA A 38 5.18 -12.81 -37.09
CA ALA A 38 5.82 -11.57 -36.64
C ALA A 38 4.88 -10.71 -35.75
N LYS A 39 3.58 -10.70 -36.04
CA LYS A 39 2.59 -10.03 -35.19
C LYS A 39 2.53 -10.67 -33.80
N PHE A 40 2.47 -12.00 -33.72
CA PHE A 40 2.45 -12.69 -32.43
C PHE A 40 3.75 -12.52 -31.65
N GLU A 41 4.91 -12.52 -32.30
CA GLU A 41 6.19 -12.20 -31.64
C GLU A 41 6.25 -10.75 -31.15
N ARG A 42 5.67 -9.80 -31.89
CA ARG A 42 5.61 -8.40 -31.45
C ARG A 42 4.69 -8.21 -30.25
N GLU A 43 3.55 -8.90 -30.22
CA GLU A 43 2.55 -8.76 -29.15
C GLU A 43 2.89 -9.55 -27.89
N PHE A 44 3.45 -10.75 -28.04
CA PHE A 44 3.71 -11.69 -26.94
C PHE A 44 5.20 -11.95 -26.69
N GLY A 45 6.08 -11.25 -27.39
CA GLY A 45 7.52 -11.45 -27.35
C GLY A 45 8.00 -12.70 -28.10
N PRO A 46 9.29 -12.79 -28.43
CA PRO A 46 9.88 -14.02 -28.96
C PRO A 46 9.80 -15.15 -27.94
N TRP A 47 9.64 -16.38 -28.40
CA TRP A 47 9.67 -17.54 -27.52
C TRP A 47 11.05 -17.69 -26.87
N THR A 48 11.11 -17.67 -25.54
CA THR A 48 12.35 -17.74 -24.76
C THR A 48 12.63 -19.11 -24.14
N GLY A 49 11.82 -20.13 -24.46
CA GLY A 49 11.96 -21.48 -23.88
C GLY A 49 11.44 -21.61 -22.45
N LYS A 50 10.84 -20.56 -21.87
CA LYS A 50 10.37 -20.53 -20.47
C LYS A 50 8.85 -20.54 -20.30
N GLY A 51 8.08 -20.87 -21.34
CA GLY A 51 6.66 -21.19 -21.16
C GLY A 51 6.57 -22.65 -20.73
N LYS A 52 5.79 -22.95 -19.69
CA LYS A 52 5.58 -24.30 -19.14
C LYS A 52 5.42 -25.33 -20.25
N GLU A 53 6.52 -25.97 -20.63
CA GLU A 53 6.46 -27.29 -21.22
C GLU A 53 5.72 -28.11 -20.17
N SER A 54 4.65 -28.77 -20.55
CA SER A 54 3.98 -29.75 -19.71
C SER A 54 4.87 -30.99 -19.55
N GLY A 55 6.12 -30.77 -19.12
CA GLY A 55 7.12 -31.73 -18.73
C GLY A 55 7.22 -31.67 -17.22
N THR A 56 6.83 -32.75 -16.57
CA THR A 56 7.12 -33.01 -15.16
C THR A 56 8.63 -32.95 -14.92
N GLY A 57 9.08 -31.94 -14.17
CA GLY A 57 10.39 -31.98 -13.50
C GLY A 57 11.43 -31.01 -14.05
N GLY A 58 11.93 -30.16 -13.15
CA GLY A 58 13.19 -29.43 -13.34
C GLY A 58 13.05 -27.92 -13.23
N ASP A 59 12.77 -27.40 -12.02
CA ASP A 59 13.29 -26.12 -11.49
C ASP A 59 12.68 -25.83 -10.12
N GLN A 60 12.89 -26.73 -9.15
CA GLN A 60 12.42 -26.52 -7.76
C GLN A 60 13.50 -25.90 -6.86
N ALA A 61 14.77 -25.93 -7.26
CA ALA A 61 15.89 -25.46 -6.42
C ALA A 61 15.99 -23.92 -6.36
N GLY A 62 15.82 -23.21 -7.47
CA GLY A 62 15.84 -21.73 -7.48
C GLY A 62 14.58 -21.08 -6.89
N SER A 63 13.49 -21.83 -6.72
CA SER A 63 12.22 -21.33 -6.18
C SER A 63 12.15 -21.41 -4.65
N ALA A 64 12.89 -22.30 -3.99
CA ALA A 64 12.82 -22.45 -2.54
C ALA A 64 13.51 -21.28 -1.83
N ASP A 65 14.70 -20.89 -2.27
CA ASP A 65 15.43 -19.75 -1.70
C ASP A 65 14.72 -18.43 -1.94
N ALA A 66 14.13 -18.23 -3.13
CA ALA A 66 13.34 -17.04 -3.43
C ALA A 66 12.08 -16.93 -2.56
N ARG A 67 11.41 -18.06 -2.27
CA ARG A 67 10.26 -18.10 -1.36
C ARG A 67 10.68 -17.83 0.08
N ALA A 68 11.76 -18.44 0.55
CA ALA A 68 12.28 -18.19 1.89
C ALA A 68 12.70 -16.73 2.10
N ALA A 69 13.31 -16.11 1.09
CA ALA A 69 13.65 -14.69 1.11
C ALA A 69 12.39 -13.80 1.15
N PHE A 70 11.38 -14.11 0.33
CA PHE A 70 10.10 -13.41 0.33
C PHE A 70 9.36 -13.54 1.67
N ASP A 71 9.28 -14.75 2.24
CA ASP A 71 8.61 -14.99 3.52
C ASP A 71 9.31 -14.24 4.65
N LYS A 72 10.65 -14.17 4.62
CA LYS A 72 11.43 -13.38 5.59
C LYS A 72 11.16 -11.88 5.45
N GLU A 73 11.10 -11.37 4.23
CA GLU A 73 10.78 -9.96 3.97
C GLU A 73 9.35 -9.63 4.39
N LEU A 74 8.39 -10.52 4.10
CA LEU A 74 7.01 -10.38 4.53
C LEU A 74 6.88 -10.35 6.06
N GLN A 75 7.60 -11.24 6.76
CA GLN A 75 7.65 -11.23 8.22
C GLN A 75 8.25 -9.94 8.77
N ALA A 76 9.34 -9.45 8.17
CA ALA A 76 9.98 -8.21 8.59
C ALA A 76 9.06 -6.99 8.38
N VAL A 77 8.37 -6.90 7.25
CA VAL A 77 7.39 -5.84 6.95
C VAL A 77 6.20 -5.92 7.90
N THR A 78 5.69 -7.13 8.17
CA THR A 78 4.57 -7.34 9.10
C THR A 78 4.95 -6.88 10.51
N ALA A 79 6.12 -7.29 11.01
CA ALA A 79 6.60 -6.87 12.32
C ALA A 79 6.84 -5.36 12.41
N ALA A 80 7.39 -4.74 11.35
CA ALA A 80 7.56 -3.30 11.28
C ALA A 80 6.21 -2.56 11.36
N PHE A 81 5.21 -3.05 10.62
CA PHE A 81 3.87 -2.47 10.64
C PHE A 81 3.18 -2.62 11.99
N GLU A 82 3.29 -3.79 12.64
CA GLU A 82 2.74 -4.02 13.99
C GLU A 82 3.38 -3.10 15.04
N ASN A 83 4.70 -2.89 14.94
CA ASN A 83 5.42 -1.95 15.80
C ASN A 83 4.97 -0.49 15.56
N GLU A 84 4.82 -0.08 14.30
CA GLU A 84 4.34 1.26 13.95
C GLU A 84 2.92 1.50 14.44
N VAL A 85 2.01 0.54 14.24
CA VAL A 85 0.63 0.61 14.76
C VAL A 85 0.62 0.74 16.29
N THR A 86 1.47 0.01 16.99
CA THR A 86 1.58 0.10 18.45
C THR A 86 2.10 1.48 18.87
N SER A 87 3.19 1.95 18.26
CA SER A 87 3.76 3.27 18.54
C SER A 87 2.76 4.42 18.27
N LEU A 88 1.98 4.32 17.20
CA LEU A 88 0.95 5.31 16.88
C LEU A 88 -0.20 5.28 17.89
N LYS A 89 -0.61 4.10 18.37
CA LYS A 89 -1.62 3.99 19.44
C LYS A 89 -1.14 4.63 20.73
N ASP A 90 0.10 4.37 21.12
CA ASP A 90 0.69 4.96 22.33
C ASP A 90 0.77 6.49 22.19
N ARG A 91 1.16 6.99 21.01
CA ARG A 91 1.22 8.43 20.74
C ARG A 91 -0.16 9.10 20.76
N VAL A 92 -1.19 8.43 20.25
CA VAL A 92 -2.57 8.93 20.32
C VAL A 92 -3.02 9.01 21.78
N ALA A 93 -2.77 7.96 22.58
CA ALA A 93 -3.14 7.96 24.00
C ALA A 93 -2.43 9.10 24.77
N GLU A 94 -1.14 9.33 24.51
CA GLU A 94 -0.39 10.44 25.10
C GLU A 94 -0.99 11.81 24.73
N LEU A 95 -1.34 12.01 23.45
CA LEU A 95 -1.95 13.25 22.97
C LEU A 95 -3.34 13.48 23.56
N GLU A 96 -4.13 12.43 23.73
CA GLU A 96 -5.45 12.50 24.38
C GLU A 96 -5.32 12.91 25.85
N GLU A 97 -4.32 12.38 26.56
CA GLU A 97 -4.03 12.77 27.95
C GLU A 97 -3.57 14.23 28.05
N GLN A 98 -2.66 14.66 27.17
CA GLN A 98 -2.22 16.06 27.10
C GLN A 98 -3.38 17.01 26.81
N LEU A 99 -4.26 16.66 25.88
CA LEU A 99 -5.43 17.47 25.54
C LEU A 99 -6.38 17.61 26.73
N LYS A 100 -6.58 16.52 27.49
CA LYS A 100 -7.40 16.55 28.71
C LYS A 100 -6.78 17.45 29.78
N LEU A 101 -5.46 17.37 29.98
CA LEU A 101 -4.74 18.22 30.93
C LEU A 101 -4.87 19.70 30.55
N THR A 102 -4.55 20.04 29.30
CA THR A 102 -4.66 21.42 28.78
C THR A 102 -6.09 21.94 28.86
N ALA A 103 -7.10 21.12 28.60
CA ALA A 103 -8.50 21.52 28.75
C ALA A 103 -8.84 21.84 30.22
N SER A 104 -8.37 21.02 31.17
CA SER A 104 -8.54 21.25 32.60
C SER A 104 -7.84 22.52 33.09
N GLU A 105 -6.61 22.77 32.61
CA GLU A 105 -5.86 23.99 32.92
C GLU A 105 -6.58 25.23 32.38
N ARG A 106 -7.07 25.17 31.14
CA ARG A 106 -7.87 26.25 30.54
C ARG A 106 -9.11 26.55 31.37
N ASP A 107 -9.85 25.53 31.79
CA ASP A 107 -11.10 25.71 32.55
C ASP A 107 -10.83 26.28 33.94
N THR A 108 -9.72 25.87 34.57
CA THR A 108 -9.25 26.44 35.85
C THR A 108 -8.91 27.91 35.69
N LEU A 109 -8.09 28.25 34.70
CA LEU A 109 -7.71 29.64 34.42
C LEU A 109 -8.91 30.52 34.05
N ALA A 110 -9.89 29.98 33.33
CA ALA A 110 -11.13 30.69 33.03
C ALA A 110 -11.91 31.02 34.32
N GLY A 111 -12.02 30.04 35.24
CA GLY A 111 -12.65 30.25 36.54
C GLY A 111 -11.91 31.26 37.41
N ASP A 112 -10.59 31.15 37.50
CA ASP A 112 -9.75 32.08 38.26
C ASP A 112 -9.87 33.51 37.72
N ASN A 113 -9.83 33.68 36.39
CA ASN A 113 -10.00 34.97 35.75
C ASN A 113 -11.38 35.58 36.04
N GLN A 114 -12.44 34.77 36.05
CA GLN A 114 -13.78 35.25 36.40
C GLN A 114 -13.82 35.75 37.86
N ILE A 115 -13.28 34.97 38.81
CA ILE A 115 -13.24 35.36 40.23
C ILE A 115 -12.42 36.64 40.41
N LEU A 116 -11.27 36.76 39.72
CA LEU A 116 -10.44 37.95 39.78
C LEU A 116 -11.18 39.17 39.21
N SER A 117 -11.90 39.03 38.08
CA SER A 117 -12.73 40.09 37.53
C SER A 117 -13.81 40.55 38.52
N GLU A 118 -14.55 39.62 39.12
CA GLU A 118 -15.58 39.95 40.12
C GLU A 118 -14.98 40.69 41.33
N ARG A 119 -13.79 40.28 41.81
CA ARG A 119 -13.10 40.96 42.91
C ARG A 119 -12.59 42.34 42.54
N ILE A 120 -12.11 42.53 41.32
CA ILE A 120 -11.70 43.85 40.83
C ILE A 120 -12.92 44.79 40.83
N GLU A 121 -14.06 44.35 40.30
CA GLU A 121 -15.30 45.15 40.30
C GLU A 121 -15.77 45.51 41.72
N GLU A 122 -15.73 44.55 42.66
CA GLU A 122 -16.06 44.81 44.07
C GLU A 122 -15.15 45.86 44.71
N LEU A 123 -13.83 45.75 44.47
CA LEU A 123 -12.83 46.67 45.02
C LEU A 123 -12.96 48.06 44.40
N GLU A 124 -13.19 48.15 43.10
CA GLU A 124 -13.44 49.40 42.39
C GLU A 124 -14.68 50.10 42.98
N ALA A 125 -15.80 49.38 43.10
CA ALA A 125 -17.03 49.93 43.70
C ALA A 125 -16.85 50.37 45.17
N ALA A 126 -16.05 49.63 45.96
CA ALA A 126 -15.72 50.02 47.33
C ALA A 126 -14.86 51.29 47.37
N SER A 127 -13.89 51.40 46.46
CA SER A 127 -13.01 52.57 46.35
C SER A 127 -13.78 53.84 45.95
N GLU A 128 -14.73 53.73 45.02
CA GLU A 128 -15.58 54.85 44.60
C GLU A 128 -16.47 55.35 45.75
N LYS A 129 -17.07 54.43 46.52
CA LYS A 129 -17.84 54.77 47.72
C LYS A 129 -17.00 55.44 48.80
N SER A 130 -15.76 54.97 48.98
CA SER A 130 -14.79 55.54 49.94
C SER A 130 -14.37 56.96 49.54
N ASN A 131 -14.09 57.19 48.25
CA ASN A 131 -13.65 58.50 47.76
C ASN A 131 -14.79 59.52 47.60
N GLY A 132 -16.02 59.07 47.35
CA GLY A 132 -17.20 59.93 47.26
C GLY A 132 -17.75 60.43 48.60
N GLY A 133 -17.29 59.88 49.72
CA GLY A 133 -17.70 60.28 51.09
C GLY A 133 -16.81 61.32 51.76
N ALA A 134 -15.77 61.81 51.09
CA ALA A 134 -14.79 62.76 51.64
C ALA A 134 -14.95 64.22 51.15
N ALA A 135 -16.12 64.59 50.61
CA ALA A 135 -16.44 65.94 50.14
C ALA A 135 -17.51 66.62 51.00
#